data_AF-A0A524PZS1-F1
#
_entry.id   AF-A0A524PZS1-F1
#
_cell.length_a   1.000
_cell.length_b   1.000
_cell.length_c   1.000
_cell.angle_alpha   90.00
_cell.angle_beta   90.00
_cell.angle_gamma   90.00
#
_symmetry.space_group_name_H-M   'P 1'
#
loop_
_entity.id
_entity.type
_entity.pdbx_description
1 polymer ?
#
loop_
_entity_poly.entity_id
_entity_poly.type
_entity_poly.pdbx_seq_one_letter_code
_entity_poly.pdbx_strand_id
1 'polypeptide(L)'
;MERFVRLNKPAFIGREALLRQQEQGVPHRFVTLACEVDDADPIGNEPLYLDGDLVGRATAGAYGHHLKQALALGYVTPEAAEVGTRLEIEILNKRYTAKVIEESPYDPENASLRA
;
A
#
# COMPACT_ATOMS: atom_id res chain seq x y z
N MET A 1 -4.85 -7.95 -4.67
CA MET A 1 -4.82 -8.68 -5.97
C MET A 1 -5.63 -9.98 -5.97
N GLU A 2 -6.08 -10.51 -4.82
CA GLU A 2 -6.79 -11.80 -4.73
C GLU A 2 -8.03 -11.88 -5.62
N ARG A 3 -8.79 -10.79 -5.77
CA ARG A 3 -9.98 -10.70 -6.64
C ARG A 3 -9.73 -11.06 -8.11
N PHE A 4 -8.48 -11.02 -8.58
CA PHE A 4 -8.12 -11.30 -9.97
C PHE A 4 -7.58 -12.73 -10.17
N VAL A 5 -7.37 -13.50 -9.10
CA VAL A 5 -6.80 -14.85 -9.17
C VAL A 5 -7.88 -15.89 -8.87
N ARG A 6 -8.21 -16.72 -9.86
CA ARG A 6 -9.16 -17.83 -9.70
C ARG A 6 -8.43 -19.14 -9.40
N LEU A 7 -8.13 -19.41 -8.12
CA LEU A 7 -7.42 -20.64 -7.68
C LEU A 7 -8.20 -21.93 -7.96
N ASN A 8 -9.53 -21.84 -8.09
CA ASN A 8 -10.40 -22.95 -8.48
C ASN A 8 -10.31 -23.33 -9.98
N LYS A 9 -9.64 -22.52 -10.80
CA LYS A 9 -9.34 -22.91 -12.18
C LYS A 9 -8.47 -24.18 -12.16
N PRO A 10 -8.79 -25.21 -12.97
CA PRO A 10 -8.07 -26.48 -12.92
C PRO A 10 -6.55 -26.37 -13.10
N ALA A 11 -6.09 -25.51 -14.01
CA ALA A 11 -4.67 -25.26 -14.24
C ALA A 11 -4.39 -23.86 -14.80
N PHE A 12 -3.27 -23.28 -14.35
CA PHE A 12 -2.61 -22.12 -14.95
C PHE A 12 -1.17 -22.02 -14.46
N ILE A 13 -0.31 -21.30 -15.20
CA ILE A 13 1.09 -21.10 -14.84
C ILE A 13 1.17 -20.41 -13.47
N GLY A 14 1.89 -21.01 -12.51
CA GLY A 14 2.07 -20.46 -11.17
C GLY A 14 1.02 -20.87 -10.13
N ARG A 15 -0.01 -21.65 -10.50
CA ARG A 15 -1.08 -22.09 -9.56
C ARG A 15 -0.55 -22.75 -8.29
N GLU A 16 0.29 -23.79 -8.45
CA GLU A 16 0.84 -24.54 -7.30
C GLU A 16 1.73 -23.67 -6.40
N ALA A 17 2.44 -22.70 -6.98
CA ALA A 17 3.25 -21.76 -6.21
C ALA A 17 2.37 -20.82 -5.37
N LEU A 18 1.28 -20.31 -5.94
CA LEU A 18 0.34 -19.45 -5.22
C LEU A 18 -0.40 -20.19 -4.10
N LEU A 19 -0.75 -21.47 -4.28
CA LEU A 19 -1.35 -22.29 -3.22
C LEU A 19 -0.40 -22.44 -2.02
N ARG A 20 0.87 -22.78 -2.28
CA ARG A 20 1.89 -22.85 -1.21
C ARG A 20 2.09 -21.50 -0.52
N GLN A 21 2.11 -20.41 -1.28
CA GLN A 21 2.26 -19.07 -0.72
C GLN A 21 1.04 -18.66 0.12
N GLN A 22 -0.17 -19.09 -0.25
CA GLN A 22 -1.37 -18.84 0.55
C GLN A 22 -1.29 -19.53 1.92
N GLU A 23 -0.76 -20.76 1.97
CA GLU A 23 -0.56 -21.50 3.22
C GLU A 23 0.56 -20.91 4.08
N GLN A 24 1.65 -20.46 3.46
CA GLN A 24 2.84 -19.94 4.15
C GLN A 24 2.72 -18.47 4.57
N GLY A 25 1.81 -17.73 3.95
CA GLY A 25 1.72 -16.28 4.09
C GLY A 25 2.71 -15.54 3.18
N VAL A 26 2.59 -14.21 3.18
CA VAL A 26 3.44 -13.32 2.37
C VAL A 26 4.32 -12.45 3.27
N PRO A 27 5.60 -12.23 2.91
CA PRO A 27 6.51 -11.44 3.72
C PRO A 27 6.24 -9.94 3.65
N HIS A 28 5.44 -9.49 2.66
CA HIS A 28 5.06 -8.09 2.51
C HIS A 28 3.62 -7.97 2.03
N ARG A 29 2.95 -6.90 2.46
CA ARG A 29 1.60 -6.51 2.07
C ARG A 29 1.63 -5.19 1.32
N PHE A 30 0.78 -5.09 0.31
CA PHE A 30 0.61 -3.87 -0.46
C PHE A 30 -0.37 -2.95 0.27
N VAL A 31 0.00 -1.69 0.46
CA VAL A 31 -0.78 -0.72 1.24
C VAL A 31 -0.95 0.59 0.48
N THR A 32 -2.02 1.31 0.81
CA THR A 32 -2.22 2.72 0.45
C THR A 32 -1.95 3.57 1.68
N LEU A 33 -1.24 4.68 1.50
CA LEU A 33 -0.82 5.58 2.57
C LEU A 33 -1.36 6.99 2.32
N ALA A 34 -1.86 7.59 3.38
CA ALA A 34 -2.10 9.03 3.51
C ALA A 34 -0.88 9.68 4.18
N CYS A 35 -0.20 10.60 3.51
CA CYS A 35 1.02 11.22 4.03
C CYS A 35 0.74 12.65 4.53
N GLU A 36 1.12 12.94 5.77
CA GLU A 36 1.05 14.26 6.40
C GLU A 36 2.35 15.03 6.10
N VAL A 37 2.44 15.55 4.87
CA VAL A 37 3.59 16.30 4.35
C VAL A 37 3.24 17.78 4.19
N ASP A 38 4.26 18.63 4.20
CA ASP A 38 4.13 20.08 4.03
C ASP A 38 4.39 20.52 2.58
N ASP A 39 5.62 20.37 2.10
CA ASP A 39 6.06 20.88 0.80
C ASP A 39 6.74 19.82 -0.09
N ALA A 40 6.65 18.55 0.30
CA ALA A 40 7.27 17.43 -0.39
C ALA A 40 6.35 16.21 -0.49
N ASP A 41 5.70 16.05 -1.64
CA ASP A 41 4.91 14.85 -1.95
C ASP A 41 5.81 13.62 -2.17
N PRO A 42 5.36 12.41 -1.77
CA PRO A 42 6.03 11.19 -2.13
C PRO A 42 5.97 10.97 -3.64
N ILE A 43 7.01 10.37 -4.20
CA ILE A 43 7.14 10.03 -5.62
C ILE A 43 7.33 8.51 -5.83
N GLY A 44 7.96 7.83 -4.88
CA GLY A 44 8.30 6.41 -4.92
C GLY A 44 9.76 6.14 -4.50
N ASN A 45 9.98 4.94 -3.96
CA ASN A 45 11.23 4.44 -3.36
C ASN A 45 11.57 5.00 -1.97
N GLU A 46 10.72 5.82 -1.37
CA GLU A 46 10.91 6.32 -0.01
C GLU A 46 10.83 5.18 1.01
N PRO A 47 11.73 5.13 2.00
CA PRO A 47 11.67 4.13 3.06
C PRO A 47 10.49 4.41 4.02
N LEU A 48 9.89 3.32 4.50
CA LEU A 48 8.80 3.35 5.47
C LEU A 48 9.26 2.74 6.78
N TYR A 49 9.01 3.45 7.89
CA TYR A 49 9.40 3.04 9.23
C TYR A 49 8.20 2.83 10.14
N LEU A 50 8.33 1.91 11.09
CA LEU A 50 7.45 1.74 12.24
C LEU A 50 8.33 1.67 13.48
N ASP A 51 8.08 2.53 14.45
CA ASP A 51 8.84 2.60 15.72
C ASP A 51 10.37 2.69 15.52
N GLY A 52 10.80 3.33 14.44
CA GLY A 52 12.21 3.51 14.08
C GLY A 52 12.79 2.44 13.15
N ASP A 53 12.15 1.28 13.02
CA ASP A 53 12.60 0.16 12.20
C ASP A 53 12.12 0.28 10.75
N LEU A 54 12.98 -0.06 9.79
CA LEU A 54 12.63 -0.07 8.38
C LEU A 54 11.70 -1.26 8.07
N VAL A 55 10.42 -1.00 7.87
CA VAL A 55 9.39 -2.03 7.62
C VAL A 55 8.97 -2.13 6.17
N GLY A 56 9.38 -1.19 5.32
CA GLY A 56 8.94 -1.20 3.94
C GLY A 56 9.45 -0.06 3.09
N ARG A 57 8.81 0.11 1.94
CA ARG A 57 9.15 1.13 0.97
C ARG A 57 7.93 1.53 0.14
N ALA A 58 7.78 2.82 -0.12
CA ALA A 58 6.86 3.33 -1.12
C ALA A 58 7.30 2.89 -2.53
N THR A 59 6.35 2.56 -3.39
CA THR A 59 6.56 2.20 -4.79
C THR A 59 6.14 3.30 -5.74
N ALA A 60 5.16 4.12 -5.34
CA ALA A 60 4.68 5.28 -6.08
C ALA A 60 4.09 6.28 -5.10
N GLY A 61 4.07 7.56 -5.47
CA GLY A 61 3.36 8.58 -4.73
C GLY A 61 2.92 9.73 -5.63
N ALA A 62 1.92 10.48 -5.17
CA ALA A 62 1.42 11.68 -5.81
C ALA A 62 0.51 12.48 -4.87
N TYR A 63 0.28 13.76 -5.18
CA TYR A 63 -0.78 14.53 -4.56
C TYR A 63 -2.15 14.18 -5.17
N GLY A 64 -3.06 13.67 -4.35
CA GLY A 64 -4.43 13.38 -4.75
C GLY A 64 -5.29 14.65 -4.73
N HIS A 65 -5.36 15.41 -5.83
CA HIS A 65 -6.09 16.70 -5.88
C HIS A 65 -7.56 16.62 -5.45
N HIS A 66 -8.25 15.52 -5.76
CA HIS A 66 -9.65 15.32 -5.32
C HIS A 66 -9.75 15.19 -3.79
N LEU A 67 -8.78 14.49 -3.19
CA LEU A 67 -8.71 14.20 -1.76
C LEU A 67 -7.97 15.29 -0.97
N LYS A 68 -7.30 16.22 -1.68
CA LYS A 68 -6.45 17.28 -1.12
C LYS A 68 -5.39 16.74 -0.16
N GLN A 69 -4.78 15.62 -0.50
CA GLN A 69 -3.86 14.90 0.38
C GLN A 69 -2.76 14.21 -0.44
N ALA A 70 -1.55 14.19 0.11
CA ALA A 70 -0.45 13.40 -0.43
C ALA A 70 -0.72 11.90 -0.20
N LEU A 71 -0.51 11.10 -1.23
CA LEU A 71 -0.76 9.66 -1.20
C LEU A 71 0.47 8.90 -1.65
N ALA A 72 0.72 7.75 -1.03
CA ALA A 72 1.70 6.79 -1.48
C ALA A 72 1.10 5.38 -1.57
N LEU A 73 1.66 4.58 -2.46
CA LEU A 73 1.49 3.14 -2.49
C LEU A 73 2.80 2.51 -2.05
N GLY A 74 2.75 1.38 -1.36
CA GLY A 74 3.97 0.76 -0.86
C GLY A 74 3.80 -0.70 -0.48
N TYR A 75 4.94 -1.32 -0.18
CA TYR A 75 5.00 -2.62 0.45
C TYR A 75 5.58 -2.48 1.84
N VAL A 76 4.91 -3.08 2.83
CA VAL A 76 5.34 -3.12 4.23
C VAL A 76 5.28 -4.55 4.76
N THR A 77 5.94 -4.85 5.87
CA THR A 77 5.76 -6.15 6.56
C THR A 77 4.31 -6.33 7.00
N PRO A 78 3.82 -7.57 7.20
CA PRO A 78 2.42 -7.83 7.54
C PRO A 78 1.94 -7.11 8.82
N GLU A 79 2.83 -6.92 9.79
CA GLU A 79 2.53 -6.27 11.08
C GLU A 79 2.29 -4.76 10.91
N ALA A 80 2.89 -4.15 9.89
CA ALA A 80 2.75 -2.74 9.57
C ALA A 80 1.60 -2.44 8.59
N ALA A 81 0.87 -3.46 8.14
CA ALA A 81 -0.07 -3.36 7.02
C ALA A 81 -1.53 -3.08 7.40
N GLU A 82 -1.87 -3.09 8.69
CA GLU A 82 -3.25 -2.88 9.14
C GLU A 82 -3.73 -1.44 8.84
N VAL A 83 -4.98 -1.31 8.38
CA VAL A 83 -5.60 0.00 8.15
C VAL A 83 -5.68 0.75 9.47
N GLY A 84 -5.20 2.00 9.47
CA GLY A 84 -5.11 2.81 10.67
C GLY A 84 -3.70 2.88 11.27
N THR A 85 -2.82 1.94 10.94
CA THR A 85 -1.42 1.95 11.39
C THR A 85 -0.73 3.23 10.97
N ARG A 86 -0.02 3.85 11.93
CA ARG A 86 0.81 5.03 11.70
C ARG A 86 2.25 4.58 11.46
N LEU A 87 2.80 5.03 10.35
CA LEU A 87 4.16 4.81 9.90
C LEU A 87 4.86 6.16 9.77
N GLU A 88 6.16 6.12 9.57
CA GLU A 88 6.94 7.27 9.12
C GLU A 88 7.41 7.04 7.68
N ILE A 89 7.20 8.00 6.79
CA ILE A 89 7.80 8.02 5.46
C ILE A 89 8.95 9.03 5.44
N GLU A 90 10.12 8.64 4.95
CA GLU A 90 11.25 9.58 4.84
C GLU A 90 11.32 10.18 3.44
N ILE A 91 11.13 11.49 3.36
CA ILE A 91 11.16 12.26 2.12
C ILE A 91 12.24 13.33 2.30
N LEU A 92 13.23 13.34 1.40
CA LEU A 92 14.34 14.30 1.43
C LEU A 92 15.04 14.38 2.82
N ASN A 93 15.30 13.22 3.43
CA ASN A 93 15.91 13.06 4.77
C ASN A 93 15.08 13.64 5.95
N LYS A 94 13.79 13.89 5.74
CA LYS A 94 12.85 14.27 6.81
C LYS A 94 11.76 13.21 6.93
N ARG A 95 11.47 12.81 8.17
CA ARG A 95 10.41 11.84 8.46
C ARG A 95 9.07 12.56 8.63
N TYR A 96 8.07 12.06 7.92
CA TYR A 96 6.69 12.53 7.98
C TYR A 96 5.77 11.40 8.43
N THR A 97 4.67 11.74 9.09
CA THR A 97 3.66 10.75 9.44
C THR A 97 2.96 10.25 8.18
N ALA A 98 2.85 8.94 8.03
CA ALA A 98 2.04 8.29 7.01
C ALA A 98 1.05 7.34 7.68
N LYS A 99 -0.21 7.35 7.28
CA LYS A 99 -1.24 6.46 7.82
C LYS A 99 -1.65 5.46 6.76
N VAL A 100 -1.68 4.18 7.10
CA VAL A 100 -2.27 3.15 6.24
C VAL A 100 -3.77 3.40 6.16
N ILE A 101 -4.28 3.52 4.93
CA ILE A 101 -5.70 3.74 4.64
C ILE A 101 -6.25 2.61 3.76
N GLU A 102 -7.57 2.55 3.66
CA GLU A 102 -8.25 1.66 2.73
C GLU A 102 -7.78 1.86 1.28
N GLU A 103 -7.80 0.78 0.49
CA GLU A 103 -7.53 0.89 -0.94
C GLU A 103 -8.60 1.74 -1.63
N SER A 104 -8.21 2.44 -2.70
CA SER A 104 -9.12 3.28 -3.50
C SER A 104 -9.85 4.34 -2.64
N PRO A 105 -9.14 5.31 -2.05
CA PRO A 105 -9.72 6.31 -1.15
C PRO A 105 -10.76 7.24 -1.81
N TYR A 106 -10.92 7.17 -3.13
CA TYR A 106 -11.99 7.82 -3.87
C TYR A 106 -12.78 6.78 -4.65
N ASP A 107 -14.12 6.84 -4.52
CA ASP A 107 -15.09 6.00 -5.23
C ASP A 107 -14.74 4.49 -5.26
N PRO A 108 -14.54 3.83 -4.10
CA PRO A 108 -14.13 2.42 -4.06
C PRO A 108 -15.15 1.47 -4.72
N GLU A 109 -16.44 1.84 -4.69
CA GLU A 109 -17.53 1.05 -5.28
C GLU A 109 -17.72 1.30 -6.78
N ASN A 110 -16.94 2.21 -7.37
CA ASN A 110 -17.06 2.65 -8.77
C ASN A 110 -18.48 3.15 -9.10
N ALA A 111 -19.14 3.84 -8.18
CA ALA A 111 -20.50 4.35 -8.36
C ALA A 111 -20.56 5.35 -9.53
N SER A 112 -19.54 6.18 -9.69
CA SER A 112 -19.48 7.19 -10.76
C SER A 112 -19.24 6.55 -12.13
N LEU A 113 -18.47 5.47 -12.19
CA LEU A 113 -18.18 4.74 -13.42
C LEU A 113 -19.36 3.87 -13.90
N ARG A 114 -20.21 3.41 -12.97
CA ARG A 114 -21.35 2.52 -13.25
C ARG A 114 -22.64 3.26 -13.64
N ALA A 115 -22.73 4.56 -13.37
CA ALA A 115 -23.88 5.41 -13.68
C ALA A 115 -23.99 5.67 -15.19
#